data_AF-A0A1V5VF31-F1
#
_entry.id   AF-A0A1V5VF31-F1
#
_cell.length_a   1.000
_cell.length_b   1.000
_cell.length_c   1.000
_cell.angle_alpha   90.00
_cell.angle_beta   90.00
_cell.angle_gamma   90.00
#
_symmetry.space_group_name_H-M   'P 1'
#
loop_
_entity.id
_entity.type
_entity.pdbx_description
1 polymer ?
#
loop_
_entity_poly.entity_id
_entity_poly.type
_entity_poly.pdbx_seq_one_letter_code
_entity_poly.pdbx_strand_id
1 'polypeptide(L)'
;MVLSEGVLFRNNENAYVQTKRKLLNECNLFCIISLPPKVFLNAGAASKTNLLFFVKGNPTKEIWYYDLSDINITKKDLMTTQQFDDFFKLYNPKTLKLSKSERAWSVSIDEIKKKNYDIKAVNPNRKIVEDTRTPKELISIIENEQAKIASILKELKGNL
;
A
#
# COMPACT_ATOMS: atom_id res chain seq x y z
N MET A 1 2.85 2.37 -15.46
CA MET A 1 4.20 2.23 -14.85
C MET A 1 4.08 1.42 -13.56
N VAL A 2 5.01 0.51 -13.28
CA VAL A 2 5.07 -0.24 -12.00
C VAL A 2 6.09 0.43 -11.09
N LEU A 3 5.73 0.69 -9.83
CA LEU A 3 6.61 1.39 -8.88
C LEU A 3 6.50 0.78 -7.49
N SER A 4 7.59 0.76 -6.72
CA SER A 4 7.56 0.35 -5.31
C SER A 4 6.85 1.41 -4.46
N GLU A 5 6.14 0.96 -3.43
CA GLU A 5 5.37 1.84 -2.53
C GLU A 5 6.27 2.85 -1.82
N GLY A 6 7.52 2.48 -1.52
CA GLY A 6 8.53 3.36 -0.93
C GLY A 6 8.64 4.71 -1.65
N VAL A 7 8.64 4.71 -2.98
CA VAL A 7 8.76 5.95 -3.77
C VAL A 7 7.55 6.87 -3.59
N LEU A 8 6.36 6.31 -3.33
CA LEU A 8 5.11 7.07 -3.21
C LEU A 8 5.05 7.87 -1.90
N PHE A 9 5.48 7.30 -0.77
CA PHE A 9 5.35 7.95 0.54
C PHE A 9 6.64 8.59 1.06
N ARG A 10 7.83 8.14 0.63
CA ARG A 10 9.09 8.70 1.14
C ARG A 10 9.14 10.21 0.88
N ASN A 11 9.49 10.93 1.93
CA ASN A 11 9.64 12.37 1.97
C ASN A 11 10.87 12.81 2.79
N ASN A 12 11.68 11.85 3.23
CA ASN A 12 12.91 12.06 4.00
C ASN A 12 14.05 12.63 3.15
N GLU A 13 14.03 12.38 1.83
CA GLU A 13 15.00 12.94 0.88
C GLU A 13 14.29 13.81 -0.16
N ASN A 14 14.89 14.95 -0.50
CA ASN A 14 14.34 15.90 -1.47
C ASN A 14 14.08 15.29 -2.85
N ALA A 15 14.89 14.30 -3.27
CA ALA A 15 14.76 13.64 -4.56
C ALA A 15 13.40 12.95 -4.74
N TYR A 16 12.87 12.27 -3.71
CA TYR A 16 11.54 11.64 -3.78
C TYR A 16 10.43 12.67 -3.95
N VAL A 17 10.48 13.76 -3.16
CA VAL A 17 9.47 14.81 -3.21
C VAL A 17 9.51 15.53 -4.56
N GLN A 18 10.69 15.91 -5.05
CA GLN A 18 10.82 16.59 -6.35
C GLN A 18 10.37 15.71 -7.51
N THR A 19 10.67 14.41 -7.48
CA THR A 19 10.23 13.46 -8.51
C THR A 19 8.71 13.39 -8.57
N LYS A 20 8.05 13.28 -7.41
CA LYS A 20 6.57 13.27 -7.33
C LYS A 20 5.97 14.60 -7.78
N ARG A 21 6.57 15.73 -7.39
CA ARG A 21 6.15 17.06 -7.86
C ARG A 21 6.25 17.19 -9.37
N LYS A 22 7.37 16.75 -9.97
CA LYS A 22 7.57 16.79 -11.41
C LYS A 22 6.53 15.94 -12.13
N LEU A 23 6.30 14.71 -11.66
CA LEU A 23 5.26 13.82 -12.19
C LEU A 23 3.88 14.49 -12.17
N LEU A 24 3.49 15.08 -11.04
CA LEU A 24 2.16 15.69 -10.87
C LEU A 24 2.00 17.01 -11.63
N ASN A 25 3.09 17.74 -11.90
CA ASN A 25 3.06 18.99 -12.65
C ASN A 25 3.09 18.76 -14.16
N GLU A 26 3.86 17.77 -14.63
CA GLU A 26 4.07 17.53 -16.07
C GLU A 26 3.15 16.45 -16.65
N CYS A 27 2.55 15.62 -15.79
CA CYS A 27 1.66 14.54 -16.18
C CYS A 27 0.34 14.59 -15.42
N ASN A 28 -0.71 14.11 -16.08
CA ASN A 28 -2.01 13.88 -15.50
C ASN A 28 -2.02 12.46 -14.97
N LEU A 29 -1.62 12.28 -13.71
CA LEU A 29 -1.68 11.02 -12.98
C LEU A 29 -3.12 10.81 -12.48
N PHE A 30 -3.93 10.15 -13.29
CA PHE A 30 -5.36 10.02 -13.03
C PHE A 30 -5.72 8.76 -12.24
N CYS A 31 -4.86 7.73 -12.23
CA CYS A 31 -5.14 6.49 -11.52
C CYS A 31 -3.89 5.85 -10.87
N ILE A 32 -4.05 5.42 -9.62
CA ILE A 32 -3.09 4.59 -8.88
C ILE A 32 -3.79 3.33 -8.37
N ILE A 33 -3.30 2.15 -8.73
CA ILE A 33 -3.76 0.88 -8.17
C ILE A 33 -2.73 0.39 -7.15
N SER A 34 -3.16 0.17 -5.91
CA SER A 34 -2.33 -0.38 -4.85
C SER A 34 -2.43 -1.89 -4.85
N LEU A 35 -1.33 -2.56 -5.22
CA LEU A 35 -1.31 -4.01 -5.33
C LEU A 35 -1.13 -4.67 -3.95
N PRO A 36 -1.56 -5.93 -3.82
CA PRO A 36 -1.21 -6.74 -2.67
C PRO A 36 0.30 -6.95 -2.55
N PRO A 37 0.80 -7.18 -1.33
CA PRO A 37 2.17 -7.62 -1.14
C PRO A 37 2.37 -8.98 -1.84
N LYS A 38 3.62 -9.32 -2.17
CA LYS A 38 4.01 -10.63 -2.74
C LYS A 38 3.47 -10.93 -4.15
N VAL A 39 2.89 -9.96 -4.84
CA VAL A 39 2.53 -10.12 -6.27
C VAL A 39 3.77 -10.39 -7.14
N PHE A 40 4.90 -9.72 -6.85
CA PHE A 40 6.16 -9.94 -7.56
C PHE A 40 7.15 -10.72 -6.67
N LEU A 41 7.11 -12.06 -6.76
CA LEU A 41 7.90 -12.96 -5.92
C LEU A 41 9.42 -12.97 -6.25
N ASN A 42 9.78 -12.68 -7.51
CA ASN A 42 11.17 -12.83 -8.01
C ASN A 42 11.99 -11.53 -8.02
N ALA A 43 11.44 -10.41 -7.57
CA ALA A 43 12.03 -9.08 -7.78
C ALA A 43 13.02 -8.63 -6.69
N GLY A 44 13.29 -9.44 -5.66
CA GLY A 44 14.18 -9.08 -4.56
C GLY A 44 13.56 -8.02 -3.63
N ALA A 45 13.37 -8.40 -2.37
CA ALA A 45 12.55 -7.71 -1.36
C ALA A 45 11.05 -7.66 -1.72
N ALA A 46 10.23 -8.19 -0.80
CA ALA A 46 8.76 -8.25 -0.84
C ALA A 46 8.10 -6.85 -0.69
N SER A 47 8.66 -5.84 -1.36
CA SER A 47 8.13 -4.49 -1.32
C SER A 47 6.79 -4.44 -2.04
N LYS A 48 5.80 -3.85 -1.37
CA LYS A 48 4.51 -3.59 -1.97
C LYS A 48 4.70 -2.70 -3.20
N THR A 49 4.02 -3.02 -4.29
CA THR A 49 4.12 -2.30 -5.57
C THR A 49 2.79 -1.66 -5.94
N ASN A 50 2.83 -0.72 -6.87
CA ASN A 50 1.67 0.04 -7.31
C ASN A 50 1.73 0.23 -8.82
N LEU A 51 0.56 0.32 -9.45
CA LEU A 51 0.41 0.64 -10.87
C LEU A 51 -0.01 2.09 -11.01
N LEU A 52 0.78 2.87 -11.74
CA LEU A 52 0.52 4.29 -12.02
C LEU A 52 0.11 4.45 -13.48
N PHE A 53 -1.02 5.13 -13.69
CA PHE A 53 -1.56 5.48 -15.00
C PHE A 53 -1.61 6.99 -15.16
N PHE A 54 -0.87 7.50 -16.13
CA PHE A 54 -0.75 8.93 -16.36
C PHE A 54 -0.54 9.24 -17.84
N VAL A 55 -0.88 10.47 -18.22
CA VAL A 55 -0.62 11.02 -19.57
C VAL A 55 0.21 12.28 -19.43
N LYS A 56 1.28 12.40 -20.22
CA LYS A 56 2.13 13.60 -20.24
C LYS A 56 1.38 14.79 -20.88
N GLY A 57 1.61 15.99 -20.36
CA GLY A 57 1.23 17.25 -21.02
C GLY A 57 0.24 18.12 -20.23
N ASN A 58 -0.50 17.55 -19.29
CA ASN A 58 -1.39 18.31 -18.40
C ASN A 58 -1.05 18.02 -16.95
N PRO A 59 -1.14 19.00 -16.04
CA PRO A 59 -0.93 18.76 -14.62
C PRO A 59 -2.06 17.91 -14.02
N THR A 60 -1.71 17.13 -12.98
CA THR A 60 -2.65 16.35 -12.18
C THR A 60 -3.56 17.26 -11.36
N LYS A 61 -4.86 17.06 -11.46
CA LYS A 61 -5.87 17.76 -10.65
C LYS A 61 -6.42 16.89 -9.52
N GLU A 62 -6.60 15.61 -9.81
CA GLU A 62 -7.16 14.61 -8.92
C GLU A 62 -6.55 13.25 -9.27
N ILE A 63 -6.34 12.42 -8.26
CA ILE A 63 -5.91 11.02 -8.44
C ILE A 63 -7.02 10.13 -7.93
N TRP A 64 -7.46 9.18 -8.76
CA TRP A 64 -8.34 8.10 -8.33
C TRP A 64 -7.52 6.87 -7.92
N TYR A 65 -7.84 6.31 -6.77
CA TYR A 65 -7.16 5.18 -6.18
C TYR A 65 -8.03 3.93 -6.23
N TYR A 66 -7.39 2.78 -6.43
CA TYR A 66 -8.02 1.47 -6.25
C TYR A 66 -7.16 0.58 -5.35
N ASP A 67 -7.72 0.07 -4.26
CA ASP A 67 -6.99 -0.69 -3.25
C ASP A 67 -7.29 -2.19 -3.33
N LEU A 68 -6.25 -2.95 -3.68
CA LEU A 68 -6.22 -4.43 -3.66
C LEU A 68 -5.27 -4.94 -2.56
N SER A 69 -4.77 -4.07 -1.69
CA SER A 69 -3.62 -4.39 -0.84
C SER A 69 -3.91 -5.30 0.36
N ASP A 70 -5.17 -5.55 0.65
CA ASP A 70 -5.67 -6.50 1.65
C ASP A 70 -5.80 -7.95 1.13
N ILE A 71 -5.73 -8.15 -0.19
CA ILE A 71 -5.79 -9.50 -0.77
C ILE A 71 -4.54 -10.28 -0.35
N ASN A 72 -4.74 -11.49 0.16
CA ASN A 72 -3.64 -12.33 0.59
C ASN A 72 -3.10 -13.17 -0.58
N ILE A 73 -1.93 -12.80 -1.10
CA ILE A 73 -1.26 -13.55 -2.17
C ILE A 73 -0.27 -14.57 -1.59
N THR A 74 -0.38 -15.81 -2.06
CA THR A 74 0.48 -16.93 -1.64
C THR A 74 1.04 -17.68 -2.84
N LYS A 75 2.00 -18.60 -2.63
CA LYS A 75 2.53 -19.43 -3.73
C LYS A 75 1.46 -20.34 -4.37
N LYS A 76 0.40 -20.67 -3.64
CA LYS A 76 -0.71 -21.52 -4.10
C LYS A 76 -1.89 -20.71 -4.64
N ASP A 77 -2.00 -19.46 -4.21
CA ASP A 77 -3.08 -18.55 -4.56
C ASP A 77 -2.47 -17.25 -5.11
N LEU A 78 -2.26 -17.27 -6.42
CA LEU A 78 -1.60 -16.19 -7.15
C LEU A 78 -2.61 -15.12 -7.55
N MET A 79 -2.12 -13.92 -7.83
CA MET A 79 -2.96 -12.84 -8.33
C MET A 79 -3.52 -13.20 -9.71
N THR A 80 -4.84 -13.07 -9.88
CA THR A 80 -5.53 -13.35 -11.15
C THR A 80 -6.30 -12.13 -11.64
N THR A 81 -6.73 -12.17 -12.90
CA THR A 81 -7.51 -11.08 -13.51
C THR A 81 -8.87 -10.87 -12.85
N GLN A 82 -9.48 -11.92 -12.28
CA GLN A 82 -10.80 -11.85 -11.62
C GLN A 82 -10.81 -10.85 -10.46
N GLN A 83 -9.68 -10.68 -9.77
CA GLN A 83 -9.55 -9.71 -8.68
C GLN A 83 -9.69 -8.25 -9.15
N PHE A 84 -9.62 -8.00 -10.46
CA PHE A 84 -9.81 -6.70 -11.09
C PHE A 84 -11.22 -6.51 -11.71
N ASP A 85 -12.11 -7.48 -11.62
CA ASP A 85 -13.43 -7.41 -12.29
C ASP A 85 -14.23 -6.18 -11.84
N ASP A 86 -14.22 -5.89 -10.54
CA ASP A 86 -14.88 -4.69 -10.00
C ASP A 86 -14.17 -3.39 -10.41
N PHE A 87 -12.84 -3.41 -10.52
CA PHE A 87 -12.09 -2.29 -11.09
C PHE A 87 -12.56 -2.00 -12.53
N PHE A 88 -12.72 -3.03 -13.37
CA PHE A 88 -13.15 -2.84 -14.77
C PHE A 88 -14.61 -2.37 -14.89
N LYS A 89 -15.47 -2.64 -13.90
CA LYS A 89 -16.82 -2.06 -13.84
C LYS A 89 -16.79 -0.58 -13.43
N LEU A 90 -15.87 -0.20 -12.54
CA LEU A 90 -15.76 1.15 -11.99
C LEU A 90 -15.00 2.11 -12.89
N TYR A 91 -14.10 1.59 -13.74
CA TYR A 91 -13.27 2.33 -14.67
C TYR A 91 -13.75 2.14 -16.11
N ASN A 92 -14.22 3.22 -16.74
CA ASN A 92 -14.50 3.22 -18.17
C ASN A 92 -13.39 3.98 -18.92
N PRO A 93 -12.52 3.30 -19.70
CA PRO A 93 -11.39 3.94 -20.37
C PRO A 93 -11.79 4.94 -21.45
N LYS A 94 -12.99 4.82 -22.05
CA LYS A 94 -13.45 5.72 -23.11
C LYS A 94 -13.95 7.06 -22.57
N THR A 95 -14.51 7.05 -21.37
CA THR A 95 -15.09 8.24 -20.73
C THR A 95 -14.26 8.75 -19.57
N LEU A 96 -13.23 8.00 -19.16
CA LEU A 96 -12.50 8.16 -17.90
C LEU A 96 -13.45 8.29 -16.70
N LYS A 97 -14.64 7.66 -16.77
CA LYS A 97 -15.56 7.63 -15.65
C LYS A 97 -14.93 6.80 -14.54
N LEU A 98 -14.80 7.41 -13.38
CA LEU A 98 -14.19 6.86 -12.17
C LEU A 98 -15.26 6.92 -11.07
N SER A 99 -15.73 5.75 -10.64
CA SER A 99 -16.78 5.65 -9.63
C SER A 99 -16.18 5.34 -8.26
N LYS A 100 -16.82 5.80 -7.18
CA LYS A 100 -16.42 5.47 -5.81
C LYS A 100 -16.93 4.09 -5.41
N SER A 101 -16.21 3.41 -4.54
CA SER A 101 -16.59 2.14 -3.92
C SER A 101 -15.83 1.95 -2.60
N GLU A 102 -16.03 0.84 -1.91
CA GLU A 102 -15.22 0.51 -0.72
C GLU A 102 -13.71 0.41 -1.03
N ARG A 103 -13.34 0.07 -2.26
CA ARG A 103 -11.95 -0.03 -2.72
C ARG A 103 -11.49 1.18 -3.53
N ALA A 104 -12.40 2.08 -3.90
CA ALA A 104 -12.16 3.15 -4.84
C ALA A 104 -12.51 4.54 -4.30
N TRP A 105 -11.56 5.46 -4.31
CA TRP A 105 -11.77 6.84 -3.87
C TRP A 105 -10.87 7.81 -4.65
N SER A 106 -11.19 9.10 -4.58
CA SER A 106 -10.39 10.15 -5.19
C SER A 106 -9.76 11.06 -4.15
N VAL A 107 -8.60 11.61 -4.46
CA VAL A 107 -7.91 12.63 -3.65
C VAL A 107 -7.52 13.79 -4.55
N SER A 108 -7.85 15.01 -4.13
CA SER A 108 -7.51 16.23 -4.86
C SER A 108 -6.00 16.53 -4.79
N ILE A 109 -5.49 17.27 -5.78
CA ILE A 109 -4.10 17.71 -5.78
C ILE A 109 -3.75 18.57 -4.56
N ASP A 110 -4.71 19.32 -4.01
CA ASP A 110 -4.48 20.18 -2.85
C ASP A 110 -4.35 19.38 -1.55
N GLU A 111 -5.10 18.29 -1.40
CA GLU A 111 -4.89 17.33 -0.32
C GLU A 111 -3.50 16.65 -0.42
N ILE A 112 -3.06 16.31 -1.63
CA ILE A 112 -1.74 15.72 -1.88
C ILE A 112 -0.62 16.71 -1.51
N LYS A 113 -0.76 17.99 -1.88
CA LYS A 113 0.20 19.04 -1.50
C LYS A 113 0.29 19.19 0.02
N LYS A 114 -0.85 19.18 0.73
CA LYS A 114 -0.90 19.23 2.20
C LYS A 114 -0.17 18.04 2.85
N LYS A 115 -0.18 16.88 2.19
CA LYS A 115 0.55 15.68 2.60
C LYS A 115 2.01 15.63 2.10
N ASN A 116 2.60 16.78 1.76
CA ASN A 116 3.96 16.89 1.23
C ASN A 116 4.21 15.95 0.02
N TYR A 117 3.24 15.88 -0.87
CA TYR A 117 3.26 15.01 -2.06
C TYR A 117 3.39 13.52 -1.72
N ASP A 118 2.87 13.07 -0.57
CA ASP A 118 2.60 11.65 -0.35
C ASP A 118 1.40 11.23 -1.21
N ILE A 119 1.66 10.33 -2.16
CA ILE A 119 0.67 9.77 -3.09
C ILE A 119 0.46 8.27 -2.86
N LYS A 120 0.82 7.76 -1.68
CA LYS A 120 0.52 6.38 -1.28
C LYS A 120 -0.99 6.22 -1.11
N ALA A 121 -1.50 5.12 -1.65
CA ALA A 121 -2.89 4.72 -1.43
C ALA A 121 -3.11 4.35 0.04
N VAL A 122 -3.91 5.14 0.75
CA VAL A 122 -4.41 4.82 2.09
C VAL A 122 -5.92 4.84 2.00
N ASN A 123 -6.53 3.65 1.97
CA ASN A 123 -7.97 3.52 1.76
C ASN A 123 -8.74 4.02 3.00
N PRO A 124 -9.52 5.12 2.88
CA PRO A 124 -10.28 5.67 4.00
C PRO A 124 -11.47 4.79 4.40
N ASN A 125 -11.92 3.88 3.53
CA ASN A 125 -13.07 3.00 3.76
C ASN A 125 -12.67 1.68 4.42
N ARG A 126 -11.37 1.43 4.61
CA ARG A 126 -10.89 0.18 5.20
C ARG A 126 -11.29 0.14 6.67
N LYS A 127 -12.08 -0.87 7.05
CA LYS A 127 -12.35 -1.19 8.45
C LYS A 127 -11.05 -1.64 9.10
N ILE A 128 -10.49 -0.80 9.96
CA ILE A 128 -9.30 -1.15 10.73
C ILE A 128 -9.77 -2.10 11.83
N VAL A 129 -9.33 -3.35 11.79
CA VAL A 129 -9.38 -4.23 12.96
C VAL A 129 -8.21 -3.78 13.83
N GLU A 130 -8.46 -2.82 14.71
CA GLU A 130 -7.45 -2.38 15.66
C GLU A 130 -7.19 -3.49 16.66
N ASP A 131 -5.91 -3.67 16.98
CA ASP A 131 -5.52 -4.48 18.11
C ASP A 131 -5.92 -3.74 19.39
N THR A 132 -6.98 -4.21 20.05
CA THR A 132 -7.53 -3.59 21.25
C THR A 132 -6.76 -3.95 22.52
N ARG A 133 -5.66 -4.71 22.42
CA ARG A 133 -4.86 -5.10 23.58
C ARG A 133 -4.20 -3.88 24.21
N THR A 134 -4.35 -3.76 25.52
CA THR A 134 -3.73 -2.73 26.34
C THR A 134 -2.21 -2.96 26.47
N PRO A 135 -1.43 -1.91 26.77
CA PRO A 135 0.00 -2.07 27.07
C PRO A 135 0.28 -3.11 28.15
N LYS A 136 -0.61 -3.23 29.16
CA LYS A 136 -0.48 -4.21 30.23
C LYS A 136 -0.64 -5.65 29.71
N GLU A 137 -1.64 -5.91 28.86
CA GLU A 137 -1.83 -7.23 28.24
C GLU A 137 -0.64 -7.59 27.34
N LEU A 138 -0.12 -6.62 26.59
CA LEU A 138 1.07 -6.81 25.75
C LEU A 138 2.31 -7.14 26.60
N ILE A 139 2.53 -6.44 27.72
CA ILE A 139 3.62 -6.73 28.65
C ILE A 139 3.48 -8.15 29.22
N SER A 140 2.29 -8.54 29.67
CA SER A 140 2.07 -9.89 30.20
C SER A 140 2.30 -10.99 29.15
N ILE A 141 1.96 -10.74 27.89
CA ILE A 141 2.30 -11.65 26.78
C ILE A 141 3.82 -11.75 26.62
N ILE A 142 4.52 -10.61 26.61
CA ILE A 142 5.99 -10.56 26.46
C ILE A 142 6.67 -11.33 27.61
N GLU A 143 6.28 -11.09 28.85
CA GLU A 143 6.85 -11.75 30.03
C GLU A 143 6.64 -13.27 29.99
N ASN A 144 5.44 -13.72 29.60
CA ASN A 144 5.15 -15.14 29.45
C ASN A 144 6.00 -15.80 28.37
N GLU A 145 6.17 -15.16 27.22
CA GLU A 145 7.04 -15.67 26.15
C GLU A 145 8.52 -15.67 26.58
N GLN A 146 8.97 -14.65 27.31
CA GLN A 146 10.32 -14.62 27.88
C GLN A 146 10.57 -15.76 28.86
N ALA A 147 9.60 -16.08 29.72
CA ALA A 147 9.71 -17.21 30.65
C ALA A 147 9.85 -18.55 29.92
N LYS A 148 9.07 -18.76 28.84
CA LYS A 148 9.19 -19.95 27.98
C LYS A 148 10.57 -20.04 27.35
N ILE A 149 11.06 -18.94 26.76
CA ILE A 149 12.40 -18.86 26.16
C ILE A 149 13.47 -19.21 27.21
N ALA A 150 13.38 -18.65 28.42
CA ALA A 150 14.33 -18.92 29.51
C ALA A 150 14.34 -20.40 29.93
N SER A 151 13.17 -21.05 30.01
CA SER A 151 13.06 -22.48 30.29
C SER A 151 13.75 -23.33 29.23
N ILE A 152 13.48 -23.07 27.95
CA ILE A 152 14.08 -23.81 26.82
C ILE A 152 15.61 -23.64 26.82
N LEU A 153 16.10 -22.43 27.06
CA LEU A 153 17.54 -22.17 27.15
C LEU A 153 18.20 -22.91 28.30
N LYS A 154 17.52 -23.06 29.45
CA LYS A 154 18.03 -23.82 30.60
C LYS A 154 18.16 -25.30 30.27
N GLU A 155 17.16 -25.87 29.60
CA GLU A 155 17.18 -27.26 29.14
C GLU A 155 18.33 -27.52 28.16
N LEU A 156 18.50 -26.65 27.16
CA LEU A 156 19.60 -26.74 26.20
C LEU A 156 20.98 -26.66 26.87
N LYS A 157 21.14 -25.78 27.87
CA LYS A 157 22.39 -25.65 28.64
C LYS A 157 22.65 -26.83 29.57
N GLY A 158 21.60 -27.50 30.06
CA GLY A 158 21.74 -28.70 30.90
C GLY A 158 22.11 -29.97 30.12
N ASN A 159 21.98 -29.92 28.79
CA ASN A 159 22.38 -31.00 27.87
C ASN A 159 23.78 -30.80 27.27
N LEU A 160 24.54 -29.81 27.75
CA LEU A 160 25.98 -29.61 27.49
C LEU A 160 26.80 -30.17 28.65
#